data_AF-A0A524PP32-F1
#
_entry.id   AF-A0A524PP32-F1
#
_cell.length_a   1.000
_cell.length_b   1.000
_cell.length_c   1.000
_cell.angle_alpha   90.00
_cell.angle_beta   90.00
_cell.angle_gamma   90.00
#
_symmetry.space_group_name_H-M   'P 1'
#
loop_
_entity.id
_entity.type
_entity.pdbx_description
1 polymer ?
#
loop_
_entity_poly.entity_id
_entity_poly.type
_entity_poly.pdbx_seq_one_letter_code
_entity_poly.pdbx_strand_id
1 'polypeptide(L)'
;ELEGHNDPDLLAAALLHDVGKSVHSPSVLDRIVVVLANQIIPRRVLRWGVSDVRGWRRPFAIAAQHARWGAELTVEHGASSTLVDLIRNHQDPASEDTRLLLKHLQRVDSQN
;
A
#
# COMPACT_ATOMS: atom_id res chain seq x y z
N GLU A 1 -6.72 -14.97 18.76
CA GLU A 1 -7.63 -14.00 19.39
C GLU A 1 -8.01 -12.97 18.34
N LEU A 2 -9.29 -12.64 18.20
CA LEU A 2 -9.73 -11.54 17.32
C LEU A 2 -9.56 -10.25 18.14
N GLU A 3 -8.41 -9.60 18.00
CA GLU A 3 -8.16 -8.29 18.61
C GLU A 3 -9.08 -7.27 17.92
N GLY A 4 -10.15 -6.86 18.61
CA GLY A 4 -11.01 -5.78 18.15
C GLY A 4 -10.32 -4.44 18.34
N HIS A 5 -10.19 -3.66 17.27
CA HIS A 5 -9.65 -2.30 17.31
C HIS A 5 -10.78 -1.27 17.17
N ASN A 6 -10.78 -0.24 18.03
CA ASN A 6 -11.74 0.87 18.00
C ASN A 6 -11.10 2.20 17.57
N ASP A 7 -9.82 2.19 17.19
CA ASP A 7 -9.15 3.38 16.69
C ASP A 7 -9.74 3.75 15.31
N PRO A 8 -10.35 4.93 15.17
CA PRO A 8 -11.06 5.30 13.94
C PRO A 8 -10.11 5.45 12.75
N ASP A 9 -8.88 5.91 12.97
CA ASP A 9 -7.89 6.06 11.90
C ASP A 9 -7.37 4.69 11.45
N LEU A 10 -7.18 3.75 12.37
CA LEU A 10 -6.80 2.38 12.03
C LEU A 10 -7.90 1.66 11.23
N LEU A 11 -9.16 1.81 11.63
CA LEU A 11 -10.29 1.22 10.91
C LEU A 11 -10.44 1.84 9.51
N ALA A 12 -10.34 3.16 9.41
CA ALA A 12 -10.35 3.85 8.12
C ALA A 12 -9.16 3.42 7.25
N ALA A 13 -7.96 3.30 7.81
CA ALA A 13 -6.78 2.84 7.08
C ALA A 13 -6.94 1.40 6.60
N ALA A 14 -7.51 0.50 7.41
CA ALA A 14 -7.81 -0.87 6.99
C ALA A 14 -8.74 -0.90 5.77
N LEU A 15 -9.73 -0.01 5.71
CA LEU A 15 -10.63 0.12 4.56
C LEU A 15 -9.99 0.80 3.34
N LEU A 16 -9.08 1.75 3.56
CA LEU A 16 -8.60 2.68 2.52
C LEU A 16 -7.13 2.47 2.09
N HIS A 17 -6.35 1.59 2.73
CA HIS A 17 -4.93 1.38 2.41
C HIS A 17 -4.67 1.19 0.91
N ASP A 18 -5.59 0.49 0.24
CA ASP A 18 -5.53 0.16 -1.17
C ASP A 18 -6.23 1.16 -2.10
N VAL A 19 -6.83 2.24 -1.58
CA VAL A 19 -7.63 3.19 -2.38
C VAL A 19 -6.81 3.81 -3.52
N GLY A 20 -5.50 3.98 -3.34
CA GLY A 20 -4.60 4.50 -4.38
C GLY A 20 -4.51 3.60 -5.62
N LYS A 21 -4.85 2.31 -5.53
CA LYS A 21 -4.92 1.42 -6.71
C LYS A 21 -6.04 1.86 -7.67
N SER A 22 -7.04 2.61 -7.21
CA SER A 22 -8.13 3.12 -8.07
C SER A 22 -7.66 4.13 -9.13
N VAL A 23 -6.59 4.90 -8.85
CA VAL A 23 -6.02 5.90 -9.77
C VAL A 23 -5.63 5.30 -11.11
N HIS A 24 -5.16 4.05 -11.10
CA HIS A 24 -4.73 3.35 -12.31
C HIS A 24 -5.30 1.93 -12.43
N SER A 25 -6.28 1.51 -11.63
CA SER A 25 -7.05 0.26 -11.77
C SER A 25 -6.24 -0.94 -12.32
N PRO A 26 -5.42 -1.63 -11.49
CA PRO A 26 -4.64 -2.77 -11.93
C PRO A 26 -5.52 -3.97 -12.29
N SER A 27 -5.18 -4.65 -13.39
CA SER A 27 -5.86 -5.89 -13.79
C SER A 27 -5.44 -7.07 -12.91
N VAL A 28 -6.17 -8.20 -13.00
CA VAL A 28 -5.76 -9.45 -12.34
C VAL A 28 -4.40 -9.93 -12.86
N LEU A 29 -4.15 -9.79 -14.16
CA LEU A 29 -2.86 -10.14 -14.76
C LEU A 29 -1.73 -9.26 -14.23
N ASP A 30 -1.98 -7.96 -14.01
CA ASP A 30 -0.99 -7.05 -13.40
C ASP A 30 -0.54 -7.56 -12.02
N ARG A 31 -1.49 -8.00 -11.19
CA ARG A 31 -1.22 -8.55 -9.86
C ARG A 31 -0.38 -9.82 -9.93
N ILE A 32 -0.75 -10.76 -10.81
CA ILE A 32 -0.02 -12.02 -11.00
C ILE A 32 1.43 -11.73 -11.41
N VAL A 33 1.64 -10.84 -12.39
CA VAL A 33 2.97 -10.45 -12.87
C VAL A 33 3.81 -9.85 -11.75
N VAL A 34 3.23 -8.96 -10.93
CA VAL A 34 3.93 -8.34 -9.79
C VAL A 34 4.36 -9.40 -8.77
N VAL A 35 3.46 -10.30 -8.39
CA VAL A 35 3.76 -11.37 -7.40
C VAL A 35 4.88 -12.28 -7.89
N LEU A 36 4.80 -12.78 -9.12
CA LEU A 36 5.84 -13.67 -9.67
C LEU A 36 7.18 -12.95 -9.83
N ALA A 37 7.19 -11.71 -10.32
CA ALA A 37 8.41 -10.95 -10.50
C ALA A 37 9.09 -10.62 -9.17
N ASN A 38 8.33 -10.35 -8.11
CA ASN A 38 8.87 -10.10 -6.77
C ASN A 38 9.57 -11.35 -6.19
N GLN A 39 9.12 -12.55 -6.52
CA GLN A 39 9.77 -13.79 -6.09
C GLN A 39 11.07 -14.09 -6.85
N ILE A 40 11.14 -13.75 -8.14
CA ILE A 40 12.27 -14.13 -9.01
C ILE A 40 13.33 -13.03 -9.11
N ILE A 41 12.91 -11.77 -9.25
CA ILE A 41 13.78 -10.61 -9.56
C ILE A 41 13.41 -9.35 -8.75
N PRO A 42 13.36 -9.42 -7.40
CA PRO A 42 12.87 -8.32 -6.55
C PRO A 42 13.63 -7.00 -6.75
N ARG A 43 14.95 -7.06 -6.94
CA ARG A 43 15.77 -5.87 -7.20
C ARG A 43 15.39 -5.13 -8.48
N ARG A 44 14.92 -5.85 -9.51
CA ARG A 44 14.44 -5.23 -10.76
C ARG A 44 13.05 -4.63 -10.57
N VAL A 45 12.18 -5.30 -9.82
CA VAL A 45 10.85 -4.78 -9.50
C VAL A 45 10.95 -3.45 -8.76
N LEU A 46 11.82 -3.33 -7.75
CA LEU A 46 12.06 -2.06 -7.07
C LEU A 46 12.45 -0.93 -8.04
N ARG A 47 13.33 -1.22 -9.01
CA ARG A 47 13.73 -0.24 -10.03
C ARG A 47 12.59 0.14 -10.96
N TRP A 48 11.71 -0.80 -11.32
CA TRP A 48 10.54 -0.52 -12.16
C TRP A 48 9.42 0.20 -11.41
N GLY A 49 9.34 0.03 -10.09
CA GLY A 49 8.37 0.73 -9.25
C GLY A 49 8.49 2.26 -9.28
N VAL A 50 9.70 2.77 -9.53
CA VAL A 50 9.98 4.23 -9.62
C VAL A 50 9.65 4.80 -11.00
N SER A 51 9.25 3.96 -11.97
CA SER A 51 8.96 4.43 -13.34
C SER A 51 7.56 5.00 -13.51
N ASP A 52 7.35 5.72 -14.61
CA ASP A 52 6.02 6.17 -15.02
C ASP A 52 5.04 5.00 -15.18
N VAL A 53 3.76 5.27 -14.94
CA VAL A 53 2.67 4.30 -15.02
C VAL A 53 2.28 4.01 -16.48
N ARG A 54 3.25 3.55 -17.28
CA ARG A 54 3.11 3.35 -18.73
C ARG A 54 3.78 2.07 -19.21
N GLY A 55 3.28 1.53 -20.31
CA GLY A 55 3.83 0.35 -20.96
C GLY A 55 3.90 -0.87 -20.04
N TRP A 56 4.89 -1.72 -20.25
CA TRP A 56 5.03 -3.00 -19.54
C TRP A 56 5.44 -2.86 -18.07
N ARG A 57 5.97 -1.70 -17.66
CA ARG A 57 6.38 -1.47 -16.25
C ARG A 57 5.24 -0.99 -15.36
N ARG A 58 4.12 -0.62 -15.98
CA ARG A 58 2.91 -0.13 -15.33
C ARG A 58 2.48 -0.94 -14.10
N PRO A 59 2.44 -2.28 -14.10
CA PRO A 59 2.03 -3.06 -12.93
C PRO A 59 2.92 -2.80 -11.71
N PHE A 60 4.23 -2.68 -11.91
CA PHE A 60 5.21 -2.44 -10.85
C PHE A 60 5.13 -1.01 -10.33
N ALA A 61 4.92 -0.03 -11.22
CA ALA A 61 4.71 1.36 -10.82
C ALA A 61 3.45 1.51 -9.97
N ILE A 62 2.34 0.86 -10.35
CA ILE A 62 1.10 0.86 -9.56
C ILE A 62 1.34 0.21 -8.20
N ALA A 63 1.95 -0.98 -8.18
CA ALA A 63 2.24 -1.69 -6.95
C ALA A 63 3.14 -0.87 -6.01
N ALA A 64 4.13 -0.14 -6.52
CA ALA A 64 5.04 0.64 -5.69
C ALA A 64 4.50 2.00 -5.23
N GLN A 65 3.58 2.61 -5.99
CA GLN A 65 3.18 4.00 -5.76
C GLN A 65 1.76 4.16 -5.21
N HIS A 66 0.94 3.09 -5.17
CA HIS A 66 -0.44 3.21 -4.70
C HIS A 66 -0.58 3.67 -3.25
N ALA A 67 0.34 3.29 -2.35
CA ALA A 67 0.32 3.78 -0.98
C ALA A 67 0.46 5.32 -0.93
N ARG A 68 1.39 5.88 -1.74
CA ARG A 68 1.55 7.32 -1.89
C ARG A 68 0.29 7.98 -2.46
N TRP A 69 -0.26 7.46 -3.55
CA TRP A 69 -1.48 8.01 -4.14
C TRP A 69 -2.68 7.92 -3.21
N GLY A 70 -2.82 6.83 -2.46
CA GLY A 70 -3.88 6.67 -1.47
C GLY A 70 -3.79 7.72 -0.37
N ALA A 71 -2.57 7.98 0.13
CA ALA A 71 -2.33 9.03 1.11
C ALA A 71 -2.61 10.43 0.56
N GLU A 72 -2.27 10.69 -0.71
CA GLU A 72 -2.60 11.96 -1.38
C GLU A 72 -4.12 12.15 -1.51
N LEU A 73 -4.85 11.11 -1.94
CA LEU A 73 -6.31 11.13 -2.04
C LEU A 73 -6.97 11.39 -0.68
N THR A 74 -6.47 10.79 0.41
CA THR A 74 -7.08 11.03 1.73
C THR A 74 -6.77 12.43 2.27
N VAL A 75 -5.59 12.99 2.00
CA VAL A 75 -5.28 14.40 2.30
C VAL A 75 -6.27 15.35 1.62
N GLU A 76 -6.56 15.12 0.33
CA GLU A 76 -7.52 15.93 -0.43
C GLU A 76 -8.93 15.92 0.17
N HIS A 77 -9.28 14.88 0.94
CA HIS A 77 -10.57 14.71 1.60
C HIS A 77 -10.54 15.05 3.09
N GLY A 78 -9.48 15.72 3.58
CA GLY A 78 -9.40 16.22 4.94
C GLY A 78 -9.14 15.14 6.00
N ALA A 79 -8.52 14.01 5.62
CA ALA A 79 -8.13 12.96 6.55
C ALA A 79 -7.13 13.46 7.62
N SER A 80 -7.13 12.78 8.78
CA SER A 80 -6.16 13.02 9.84
C SER A 80 -4.73 12.68 9.39
N SER A 81 -3.72 13.29 10.02
CA SER A 81 -2.32 12.95 9.75
C SER A 81 -2.01 11.49 10.06
N THR A 82 -2.61 10.92 11.11
CA THR A 82 -2.44 9.50 11.44
C THR A 82 -2.99 8.59 10.35
N LEU A 83 -4.19 8.84 9.82
CA LEU A 83 -4.75 8.05 8.71
C LEU A 83 -3.87 8.14 7.45
N VAL A 84 -3.42 9.35 7.11
CA VAL A 84 -2.51 9.59 5.98
C VAL A 84 -1.19 8.83 6.15
N ASP A 85 -0.59 8.89 7.34
CA ASP A 85 0.65 8.18 7.65
C ASP A 85 0.46 6.66 7.61
N LEU A 86 -0.67 6.16 8.10
CA LEU A 86 -0.99 4.73 8.05
C LEU A 86 -1.09 4.23 6.61
N ILE A 87 -1.84 4.94 5.75
CA ILE A 87 -1.98 4.58 4.34
C ILE A 87 -0.65 4.74 3.59
N ARG A 88 0.13 5.79 3.86
CA ARG A 88 1.38 6.03 3.14
C ARG A 88 2.42 4.93 3.36
N ASN A 89 2.53 4.43 4.59
CA ASN A 89 3.62 3.55 5.01
C ASN A 89 3.17 2.08 5.19
N HIS A 90 1.93 1.73 4.81
CA HIS A 90 1.39 0.38 5.07
C HIS A 90 2.20 -0.75 4.42
N GLN A 91 2.93 -0.50 3.34
CA GLN A 91 3.77 -1.49 2.66
C GLN A 91 5.26 -1.40 3.01
N ASP A 92 5.66 -0.40 3.79
CA ASP A 92 7.05 -0.24 4.14
C ASP A 92 7.50 -1.34 5.09
N PRO A 93 8.77 -1.79 5.02
CA PRO A 93 9.28 -2.79 5.95
C PRO A 93 9.10 -2.33 7.40
N ALA A 94 8.46 -3.16 8.21
CA ALA A 94 8.32 -2.90 9.64
C ALA A 94 9.72 -2.84 10.30
N SER A 95 9.98 -1.78 11.04
CA SER A 95 11.14 -1.61 11.93
C SER A 95 10.73 -1.75 13.39
N GLU A 96 11.72 -1.86 14.29
CA GLU A 96 11.48 -1.91 15.73
C GLU A 96 10.71 -0.66 16.22
N ASP A 97 11.10 0.51 15.70
CA ASP A 97 10.50 1.82 16.00
C ASP A 97 9.15 2.09 15.30
N THR A 98 8.63 1.13 14.53
CA THR A 98 7.35 1.30 13.85
C THR A 98 6.20 1.43 14.86
N ARG A 99 5.38 2.46 14.67
CA ARG A 99 4.19 2.75 15.50
C ARG A 99 3.27 1.53 15.59
N LEU A 100 2.69 1.28 16.77
CA LEU A 100 1.79 0.13 17.00
C LEU A 100 0.64 0.05 16.00
N LEU A 101 -0.03 1.17 15.70
CA LEU A 101 -1.13 1.19 14.72
C LEU A 101 -0.69 0.74 13.32
N LEU A 102 0.52 1.14 12.90
CA LEU A 102 1.07 0.73 11.61
C LEU A 102 1.42 -0.76 11.60
N LYS A 103 1.95 -1.28 12.72
CA LYS A 103 2.17 -2.74 12.90
C LYS A 103 0.85 -3.51 12.81
N HIS A 104 -0.24 -3.00 13.39
CA HIS A 104 -1.57 -3.63 13.29
C HIS A 104 -2.09 -3.63 11.84
N LEU A 105 -1.98 -2.50 11.14
CA LEU A 105 -2.41 -2.41 9.74
C LEU A 105 -1.61 -3.37 8.84
N GLN A 106 -0.27 -3.38 8.97
CA GLN A 106 0.62 -4.27 8.23
C GLN A 106 0.32 -5.75 8.47
N ARG A 107 -0.03 -6.12 9.71
CA ARG A 107 -0.41 -7.49 10.05
C ARG A 107 -1.65 -7.93 9.29
N VAL A 108 -2.66 -7.07 9.17
CA VAL A 108 -3.89 -7.37 8.42
C VAL A 108 -3.63 -7.37 6.91
N ASP A 109 -2.86 -6.40 6.40
CA ASP A 109 -2.50 -6.31 4.98
C ASP A 109 -1.78 -7.57 4.47
N SER A 110 -0.84 -8.10 5.26
CA SER A 110 -0.11 -9.34 4.92
C SER A 110 -0.98 -10.60 4.78
N GLN A 111 -2.26 -10.53 5.16
CA GLN A 111 -3.23 -11.64 5.06
C GLN A 111 -4.09 -11.56 3.78
N ASN A 112 -4.02 -10.46 3.02
CA ASN A 112 -4.72 -10.25 1.75
C ASN A 112 -3.86 -10.60 0.53
#